data_AF-A0A7X0DKA0-F1
#
_entry.id   AF-A0A7X0DKA0-F1
#
_cell.length_a   1.000
_cell.length_b   1.000
_cell.length_c   1.000
_cell.angle_alpha   90.00
_cell.angle_beta   90.00
_cell.angle_gamma   90.00
#
_symmetry.space_group_name_H-M   'P 1'
#
loop_
_entity.id
_entity.type
_entity.pdbx_description
1 polymer ?
#
loop_
_entity_poly.entity_id
_entity_poly.type
_entity_poly.pdbx_seq_one_letter_code
_entity_poly.pdbx_strand_id
1 'polypeptide(L)'
;MIYIIFSSIFAGFILGFLVRVFLGRLSLLNLEKNLKKVRVESQLEIENERRQIIANAKSQMLKEKNQQDRDIRDRKNEIVNLEKRLLQREETLDKRISAPDKQQSRVDFKIKEFEQKEKVIREKEADLVKRLENISGLTREDARKIVIEKVEHESKRDAQVIINKSEQEAQLLADKVAKDILVSTMQRIVTEVSSEFTVASVELPNDEMKGRIIGKEGRNIRALETLIGADIIIDDTPEAVVISCFDPIRKELAKRTLERLVTDGRIHPARIEEVVYNVTNEINSIIQEEGEKVVFDLNIHGLDKRLIRGLGRLYFRSSYGQNVLSHSKETAIIGEILAKEMKLDPVVVKRACLLHDIGKGMESISDNSEGHAITGAELAQSCGESEIVVNAIAAHHNEVKPESLEAIVVQIADAISASRPGARRESLNNYINRLKRLEDIAYSFEGVQKCYAIQAGREVRIIVDNALINDEKSILLARDIAKKIEAEMRYPGKIKVTIIRETRVIEYAR
;
A
#
# COMPACT_ATOMS: atom_id res chain seq x y z
N MET A 1 64.92 -4.30 81.80
CA MET A 1 64.41 -3.57 80.62
C MET A 1 63.77 -4.49 79.58
N ILE A 2 64.43 -5.58 79.15
CA ILE A 2 63.94 -6.50 78.10
C ILE A 2 62.58 -7.15 78.42
N TYR A 3 62.36 -7.63 79.65
CA TYR A 3 61.08 -8.27 80.05
C TYR A 3 59.86 -7.34 80.00
N ILE A 4 60.05 -6.04 80.24
CA ILE A 4 58.97 -5.02 80.19
C ILE A 4 58.57 -4.76 78.73
N ILE A 5 59.53 -4.80 77.81
CA ILE A 5 59.29 -4.64 76.37
C ILE A 5 58.50 -5.84 75.84
N PHE A 6 58.91 -7.08 76.19
CA PHE A 6 58.19 -8.28 75.78
C PHE A 6 56.76 -8.37 76.35
N SER A 7 56.53 -7.96 77.60
CA SER A 7 55.18 -7.95 78.17
C SER A 7 54.27 -6.91 77.50
N SER A 8 54.81 -5.75 77.14
CA SER A 8 54.05 -4.71 76.43
C SER A 8 53.64 -5.13 75.02
N ILE A 9 54.52 -5.83 74.28
CA ILE A 9 54.24 -6.37 72.96
C ILE A 9 53.18 -7.48 73.04
N PHE A 10 53.29 -8.37 74.03
CA PHE A 10 52.32 -9.45 74.24
C PHE A 10 50.93 -8.90 74.60
N ALA A 11 50.86 -7.90 75.48
CA ALA A 11 49.61 -7.22 75.82
C ALA A 11 49.00 -6.50 74.60
N GLY A 12 49.83 -5.85 73.77
CA GLY A 12 49.38 -5.23 72.52
C GLY A 12 48.81 -6.24 71.51
N PHE A 13 49.41 -7.43 71.42
CA PHE A 13 48.93 -8.49 70.53
C PHE A 13 47.59 -9.07 71.00
N ILE A 14 47.42 -9.28 72.31
CA ILE A 14 46.15 -9.73 72.91
C ILE A 14 45.07 -8.67 72.69
N LEU A 15 45.38 -7.39 72.94
CA LEU A 15 44.42 -6.30 72.75
C LEU A 15 44.02 -6.17 71.27
N GLY A 16 44.99 -6.25 70.35
CA GLY A 16 44.73 -6.23 68.91
C GLY A 16 43.89 -7.41 68.43
N PHE A 17 44.13 -8.61 68.97
CA PHE A 17 43.31 -9.79 68.69
C PHE A 17 41.87 -9.63 69.19
N LEU A 18 41.68 -9.13 70.41
CA LEU A 18 40.35 -8.87 70.97
C LEU A 18 39.58 -7.82 70.17
N VAL A 19 40.23 -6.72 69.79
CA VAL A 19 39.63 -5.67 68.94
C VAL A 19 39.24 -6.24 67.57
N ARG A 20 40.10 -7.06 66.95
CA ARG A 20 39.80 -7.73 65.68
C ARG A 20 38.60 -8.66 65.78
N VAL A 21 38.52 -9.47 66.83
CA VAL A 21 37.38 -10.38 67.07
C VAL A 21 36.08 -9.58 67.31
N PHE A 22 36.16 -8.46 68.03
CA PHE A 22 35.01 -7.60 68.28
C PHE A 22 34.50 -6.91 67.01
N LEU A 23 35.40 -6.30 66.22
CA LEU A 23 35.06 -5.71 64.92
C LEU A 23 34.53 -6.76 63.94
N GLY A 24 35.08 -7.97 63.96
CA GLY A 24 34.57 -9.11 63.18
C GLY A 24 33.13 -9.46 63.54
N ARG A 25 32.79 -9.54 64.84
CA ARG A 25 31.41 -9.80 65.29
C ARG A 25 30.44 -8.69 64.89
N LEU A 26 30.83 -7.42 64.99
CA LEU A 26 30.00 -6.30 64.53
C LEU A 26 29.75 -6.34 63.02
N SER A 27 30.79 -6.68 62.24
CA SER A 27 30.67 -6.82 60.79
C SER A 27 29.69 -7.95 60.41
N LEU A 28 29.75 -9.10 61.09
CA LEU A 28 28.84 -10.22 60.88
C LEU A 28 27.39 -9.86 61.23
N LEU A 29 27.15 -9.17 62.34
CA LEU A 29 25.81 -8.70 62.72
C LEU A 29 25.20 -7.73 61.70
N ASN A 30 26.01 -6.82 61.16
CA ASN A 30 25.55 -5.92 60.10
C ASN A 30 25.27 -6.66 58.79
N LEU A 31 26.09 -7.66 58.45
CA LEU A 31 25.90 -8.50 57.27
C LEU A 31 24.62 -9.33 57.38
N GLU A 32 24.35 -9.93 58.54
CA GLU A 32 23.09 -10.64 58.81
C GLU A 32 21.87 -9.72 58.73
N LYS A 33 21.96 -8.49 59.26
CA LYS A 33 20.87 -7.49 59.14
C LYS A 33 20.61 -7.11 57.69
N ASN A 34 21.67 -6.88 56.91
CA ASN A 34 21.55 -6.53 55.49
C ASN A 34 20.98 -7.70 54.69
N LEU A 35 21.42 -8.93 54.93
CA LEU A 35 20.86 -10.13 54.29
C LEU A 35 19.38 -10.32 54.62
N LYS A 36 18.97 -10.08 55.87
CA LYS A 36 17.55 -10.11 56.26
C LYS A 36 16.74 -9.03 55.54
N LYS A 37 17.26 -7.80 55.43
CA LYS A 37 16.60 -6.71 54.70
C LYS A 37 16.43 -7.04 53.23
N VAL A 38 17.50 -7.42 52.55
CA VAL A 38 17.48 -7.81 51.13
C VAL A 38 16.50 -8.95 50.88
N ARG A 39 16.43 -9.94 51.79
CA ARG A 39 15.47 -11.05 51.67
C ARG A 39 14.02 -10.57 51.77
N VAL A 40 13.72 -9.67 52.70
CA VAL A 40 12.37 -9.12 52.89
C VAL A 40 11.98 -8.22 51.71
N GLU A 41 12.91 -7.39 51.24
CA GLU A 41 12.71 -6.53 50.05
C GLU A 41 12.46 -7.38 48.80
N SER A 42 13.28 -8.40 48.55
CA SER A 42 13.08 -9.34 47.44
C SER A 42 11.74 -10.09 47.53
N GLN A 43 11.30 -10.48 48.72
CA GLN A 43 9.99 -11.13 48.90
C GLN A 43 8.84 -10.16 48.60
N LEU A 44 8.94 -8.90 49.01
CA LEU A 44 7.96 -7.85 48.70
C LEU A 44 7.90 -7.54 47.21
N GLU A 45 9.06 -7.47 46.54
CA GLU A 45 9.14 -7.28 45.09
C GLU A 45 8.47 -8.43 44.34
N ILE A 46 8.78 -9.68 44.70
CA ILE A 46 8.15 -10.87 44.10
C ILE A 46 6.63 -10.86 44.32
N GLU A 47 6.15 -10.49 45.51
CA GLU A 47 4.70 -10.37 45.75
C GLU A 47 4.06 -9.28 44.89
N ASN A 48 4.72 -8.14 44.73
CA ASN A 48 4.23 -7.03 43.92
C ASN A 48 4.19 -7.39 42.44
N GLU A 49 5.24 -8.00 41.91
CA GLU A 49 5.27 -8.52 40.53
C GLU A 49 4.17 -9.56 40.31
N ARG A 50 4.01 -10.51 41.24
CA ARG A 50 2.95 -11.52 41.14
C ARG A 50 1.56 -10.88 41.13
N ARG A 51 1.33 -9.85 41.95
CA ARG A 51 0.05 -9.10 41.94
C ARG A 51 -0.14 -8.35 40.63
N GLN A 52 0.91 -7.74 40.06
CA GLN A 52 0.85 -7.06 38.77
C GLN A 52 0.56 -8.02 37.62
N ILE A 53 1.22 -9.18 37.57
CA ILE A 53 0.99 -10.21 36.56
C ILE A 53 -0.46 -10.69 36.62
N ILE A 54 -0.99 -10.98 37.82
CA ILE A 54 -2.39 -11.39 37.99
C ILE A 54 -3.36 -10.27 37.59
N ALA A 55 -3.06 -9.02 37.92
CA ALA A 55 -3.90 -7.87 37.55
C ALA A 55 -3.92 -7.65 36.03
N ASN A 56 -2.76 -7.74 35.37
CA ASN A 56 -2.61 -7.63 33.92
C ASN A 56 -3.34 -8.77 33.21
N ALA A 57 -3.18 -10.01 33.67
CA ALA A 57 -3.90 -11.17 33.14
C ALA A 57 -5.42 -10.98 33.27
N LYS A 58 -5.92 -10.52 34.43
CA LYS A 58 -7.35 -10.21 34.62
C LYS A 58 -7.84 -9.08 33.69
N SER A 59 -7.03 -8.04 33.50
CA SER A 59 -7.37 -6.92 32.60
C SER A 59 -7.46 -7.39 31.15
N GLN A 60 -6.51 -8.23 30.72
CA GLN A 60 -6.48 -8.78 29.38
C GLN A 60 -7.66 -9.73 29.14
N MET A 61 -7.94 -10.65 30.07
CA MET A 61 -9.11 -11.53 30.00
C MET A 61 -10.43 -10.73 29.92
N LEU A 62 -10.53 -9.61 30.64
CA LEU A 62 -11.72 -8.75 30.58
C LEU A 62 -11.85 -8.04 29.23
N LYS A 63 -10.73 -7.58 28.65
CA LYS A 63 -10.71 -6.98 27.31
C LYS A 63 -11.10 -8.00 26.24
N GLU A 64 -10.52 -9.20 26.28
CA GLU A 64 -10.84 -10.30 25.36
C GLU A 64 -12.31 -10.70 25.47
N LYS A 65 -12.84 -10.83 26.69
CA LYS A 65 -14.27 -11.11 26.91
C LYS A 65 -15.17 -10.02 26.34
N ASN A 66 -14.85 -8.74 26.58
CA ASN A 66 -15.62 -7.62 26.04
C ASN A 66 -15.57 -7.57 24.51
N GLN A 67 -14.46 -7.99 23.89
CA GLN A 67 -14.33 -8.07 22.45
C GLN A 67 -15.15 -9.22 21.89
N GLN A 68 -15.11 -10.40 22.51
CA GLN A 68 -15.98 -11.53 22.16
C GLN A 68 -17.47 -11.18 22.29
N ASP A 69 -17.87 -10.48 23.35
CA ASP A 69 -19.26 -10.06 23.54
C ASP A 69 -19.72 -9.06 22.47
N ARG A 70 -18.81 -8.21 21.94
CA ARG A 70 -19.08 -7.33 20.80
C ARG A 70 -19.22 -8.13 19.51
N ASP A 71 -18.28 -9.03 19.23
CA ASP A 71 -18.30 -9.87 18.02
C ASP A 71 -19.56 -10.74 17.96
N ILE A 72 -19.99 -11.30 19.10
CA ILE A 72 -21.23 -12.07 19.21
C ILE A 72 -22.45 -11.17 18.93
N ARG A 73 -22.45 -9.94 19.45
CA ARG A 73 -23.54 -8.99 19.22
C ARG A 73 -23.64 -8.58 17.75
N ASP A 74 -22.50 -8.33 17.10
CA ASP A 74 -22.43 -7.93 15.71
C ASP A 74 -22.87 -9.08 14.79
N ARG A 75 -22.41 -10.31 15.04
CA ARG A 75 -22.90 -11.52 14.36
C ARG A 75 -24.40 -11.72 14.54
N LYS A 76 -24.93 -11.48 15.74
CA LYS A 76 -26.38 -11.61 16.00
C LYS A 76 -27.18 -10.56 15.20
N ASN A 77 -26.69 -9.33 15.12
CA ASN A 77 -27.32 -8.28 14.31
C ASN A 77 -27.28 -8.62 12.82
N GLU A 78 -26.17 -9.18 12.34
CA GLU A 78 -26.04 -9.65 10.95
C GLU A 78 -27.04 -10.75 10.63
N ILE A 79 -27.17 -11.77 11.50
CA ILE A 79 -28.16 -12.84 11.35
C ILE A 79 -29.59 -12.28 11.28
N VAL A 80 -29.95 -11.34 12.17
CA VAL A 80 -31.28 -10.72 12.16
C VAL A 80 -31.54 -9.95 10.86
N ASN A 81 -30.53 -9.29 10.31
CA ASN A 81 -30.65 -8.59 9.03
C ASN A 81 -30.80 -9.56 7.86
N LEU A 82 -30.08 -10.69 7.89
CA LEU A 82 -30.22 -11.77 6.91
C LEU A 82 -31.62 -12.41 6.97
N GLU A 83 -32.14 -12.68 8.16
CA GLU A 83 -33.52 -13.19 8.35
C GLU A 83 -34.56 -12.23 7.79
N LYS A 84 -34.45 -10.91 8.09
CA LYS A 84 -35.37 -9.91 7.51
C LYS A 84 -35.33 -9.89 6.00
N ARG A 85 -34.14 -10.01 5.41
CA ARG A 85 -33.96 -10.04 3.95
C ARG A 85 -34.52 -11.33 3.33
N LEU A 86 -34.38 -12.46 4.02
CA LEU A 86 -34.98 -13.73 3.61
C LEU A 86 -36.50 -13.68 3.65
N LEU A 87 -37.09 -13.15 4.72
CA LEU A 87 -38.55 -12.98 4.84
C LEU A 87 -39.11 -12.06 3.75
N GLN A 88 -38.44 -10.94 3.45
CA GLN A 88 -38.84 -10.07 2.34
C GLN A 88 -38.77 -10.81 1.00
N ARG A 89 -37.75 -11.65 0.80
CA ARG A 89 -37.59 -12.44 -0.42
C ARG A 89 -38.66 -13.50 -0.53
N GLU A 90 -39.00 -14.18 0.56
CA GLU A 90 -40.08 -15.15 0.65
C GLU A 90 -41.43 -14.49 0.30
N GLU A 91 -41.74 -13.33 0.88
CA GLU A 91 -42.97 -12.59 0.56
C GLU A 91 -43.04 -12.18 -0.91
N THR A 92 -41.90 -11.78 -1.51
CA THR A 92 -41.86 -11.48 -2.96
C THR A 92 -42.02 -12.73 -3.83
N LEU A 93 -41.52 -13.88 -3.38
CA LEU A 93 -41.68 -15.16 -4.07
C LEU A 93 -43.14 -15.62 -4.01
N ASP A 94 -43.79 -15.52 -2.85
CA ASP A 94 -45.23 -15.83 -2.71
C ASP A 94 -46.10 -14.94 -3.59
N LYS A 95 -45.78 -13.65 -3.69
CA LYS A 95 -46.44 -12.73 -4.64
C LYS A 95 -46.21 -13.14 -6.09
N ARG A 96 -45.02 -13.64 -6.43
CA ARG A 96 -44.71 -14.13 -7.78
C ARG A 96 -45.36 -15.47 -8.09
N ILE A 97 -45.55 -16.34 -7.11
CA ILE A 97 -46.22 -17.64 -7.27
C ILE A 97 -47.74 -17.45 -7.41
N SER A 98 -48.33 -16.55 -6.62
CA SER A 98 -49.77 -16.25 -6.68
C SER A 98 -50.21 -15.39 -7.87
N ALA A 99 -49.28 -14.70 -8.54
CA ALA A 99 -49.58 -13.89 -9.72
C ALA A 99 -50.04 -14.74 -10.93
N PRO A 100 -49.34 -15.83 -11.30
CA PRO A 100 -49.80 -16.81 -12.29
C PRO A 100 -51.20 -17.36 -11.99
N ASP A 101 -51.50 -17.73 -10.75
CA ASP A 101 -52.82 -18.29 -10.40
C ASP A 101 -53.95 -17.26 -10.60
N LYS A 102 -53.71 -16.00 -10.23
CA LYS A 102 -54.65 -14.90 -10.49
C LYS A 102 -54.78 -14.62 -11.98
N GLN A 103 -53.68 -14.71 -12.73
CA GLN A 103 -53.68 -14.52 -14.16
C GLN A 103 -54.40 -15.67 -14.88
N GLN A 104 -54.20 -16.91 -14.46
CA GLN A 104 -54.88 -18.10 -14.94
C GLN A 104 -56.38 -17.98 -14.68
N SER A 105 -56.79 -17.63 -13.46
CA SER A 105 -58.19 -17.39 -13.12
C SER A 105 -58.84 -16.31 -13.99
N ARG A 106 -58.09 -15.24 -14.30
CA ARG A 106 -58.54 -14.15 -15.18
C ARG A 106 -58.58 -14.58 -16.64
N VAL A 107 -57.66 -15.43 -17.07
CA VAL A 107 -57.64 -16.04 -18.41
C VAL A 107 -58.81 -17.01 -18.54
N ASP A 108 -59.08 -17.86 -17.57
CA ASP A 108 -60.21 -18.79 -17.56
C ASP A 108 -61.55 -18.03 -17.57
N PHE A 109 -61.65 -16.93 -16.82
CA PHE A 109 -62.81 -16.05 -16.89
C PHE A 109 -62.98 -15.44 -18.29
N LYS A 110 -61.88 -14.93 -18.87
CA LYS A 110 -61.89 -14.41 -20.24
C LYS A 110 -62.19 -15.49 -21.27
N ILE A 111 -61.72 -16.73 -21.10
CA ILE A 111 -62.01 -17.86 -21.99
C ILE A 111 -63.52 -18.13 -21.94
N LYS A 112 -64.14 -18.20 -20.76
CA LYS A 112 -65.60 -18.33 -20.65
C LYS A 112 -66.36 -17.16 -21.28
N GLU A 113 -65.86 -15.93 -21.09
CA GLU A 113 -66.42 -14.73 -21.73
C GLU A 113 -66.26 -14.78 -23.26
N PHE A 114 -65.12 -15.29 -23.75
CA PHE A 114 -64.83 -15.51 -25.16
C PHE A 114 -65.67 -16.64 -25.73
N GLU A 115 -65.91 -17.73 -25.03
CA GLU A 115 -66.81 -18.82 -25.45
C GLU A 115 -68.25 -18.32 -25.56
N GLN A 116 -68.70 -17.48 -24.62
CA GLN A 116 -70.01 -16.82 -24.71
C GLN A 116 -70.06 -15.84 -25.89
N LYS A 117 -69.03 -15.01 -26.06
CA LYS A 117 -68.92 -14.09 -27.21
C LYS A 117 -68.79 -14.83 -28.52
N GLU A 118 -68.09 -15.95 -28.58
CA GLU A 118 -67.92 -16.80 -29.77
C GLU A 118 -69.25 -17.45 -30.12
N LYS A 119 -70.04 -17.88 -29.13
CA LYS A 119 -71.40 -18.38 -29.38
C LYS A 119 -72.30 -17.30 -29.99
N VAL A 120 -72.25 -16.08 -29.43
CA VAL A 120 -72.97 -14.91 -29.96
C VAL A 120 -72.41 -14.48 -31.32
N ILE A 121 -71.09 -14.57 -31.54
CA ILE A 121 -70.44 -14.25 -32.81
C ILE A 121 -70.78 -15.30 -33.84
N ARG A 122 -70.85 -16.61 -33.54
CA ARG A 122 -71.30 -17.65 -34.47
C ARG A 122 -72.76 -17.47 -34.86
N GLU A 123 -73.61 -17.07 -33.92
CA GLU A 123 -75.00 -16.68 -34.21
C GLU A 123 -75.05 -15.44 -35.12
N LYS A 124 -74.21 -14.44 -34.86
CA LYS A 124 -74.07 -13.25 -35.70
C LYS A 124 -73.34 -13.49 -37.01
N GLU A 125 -72.44 -14.47 -37.11
CA GLU A 125 -71.74 -14.91 -38.32
C GLU A 125 -72.71 -15.67 -39.19
N ALA A 126 -73.59 -16.49 -38.62
CA ALA A 126 -74.68 -17.10 -39.38
C ALA A 126 -75.65 -16.03 -39.93
N ASP A 127 -75.90 -14.96 -39.17
CA ASP A 127 -76.69 -13.81 -39.63
C ASP A 127 -75.92 -12.91 -40.61
N LEU A 128 -74.61 -12.73 -40.42
CA LEU A 128 -73.73 -11.95 -41.27
C LEU A 128 -73.37 -12.67 -42.55
N VAL A 129 -73.24 -14.00 -42.58
CA VAL A 129 -73.07 -14.81 -43.80
C VAL A 129 -74.33 -14.69 -44.65
N LYS A 130 -75.53 -14.73 -44.04
CA LYS A 130 -76.80 -14.40 -44.73
C LYS A 130 -76.88 -12.95 -45.23
N ARG A 131 -76.24 -11.99 -44.54
CA ARG A 131 -76.18 -10.58 -44.96
C ARG A 131 -75.03 -10.27 -45.93
N LEU A 132 -73.93 -11.03 -45.88
CA LEU A 132 -72.75 -10.96 -46.74
C LEU A 132 -72.99 -11.68 -48.08
N GLU A 133 -73.83 -12.73 -48.09
CA GLU A 133 -74.45 -13.24 -49.32
C GLU A 133 -75.25 -12.16 -50.06
N ASN A 134 -75.76 -11.15 -49.33
CA ASN A 134 -76.49 -10.03 -49.91
C ASN A 134 -75.64 -8.78 -50.14
N ILE A 135 -74.54 -8.57 -49.40
CA ILE A 135 -73.78 -7.31 -49.44
C ILE A 135 -72.29 -7.58 -49.12
N SER A 136 -71.46 -7.77 -50.15
CA SER A 136 -70.21 -7.00 -50.34
C SER A 136 -69.28 -7.68 -51.34
N GLY A 137 -68.95 -6.96 -52.41
CA GLY A 137 -67.94 -7.35 -53.40
C GLY A 137 -66.53 -7.09 -52.90
N LEU A 138 -66.08 -7.86 -51.89
CA LEU A 138 -64.66 -7.98 -51.55
C LEU A 138 -64.24 -9.45 -51.71
N THR A 139 -63.17 -9.68 -52.46
CA THR A 139 -62.61 -11.01 -52.69
C THR A 139 -61.95 -11.56 -51.41
N ARG A 140 -62.17 -12.85 -51.14
CA ARG A 140 -61.67 -13.58 -49.95
C ARG A 140 -60.14 -13.44 -49.74
N GLU A 141 -59.40 -13.17 -50.82
CA GLU A 141 -57.95 -12.98 -50.80
C GLU A 141 -57.52 -11.66 -50.16
N ASP A 142 -58.27 -10.57 -50.36
CA ASP A 142 -57.89 -9.24 -49.84
C ASP A 142 -58.08 -9.15 -48.32
N ALA A 143 -59.16 -9.75 -47.82
CA ALA A 143 -59.39 -9.87 -46.37
C ALA A 143 -58.32 -10.73 -45.69
N ARG A 144 -57.84 -11.79 -46.35
CA ARG A 144 -56.77 -12.65 -45.85
C ARG A 144 -55.43 -11.91 -45.78
N LYS A 145 -55.14 -11.06 -46.77
CA LYS A 145 -53.90 -10.27 -46.85
C LYS A 145 -53.78 -9.28 -45.68
N ILE A 146 -54.85 -8.53 -45.40
CA ILE A 146 -54.89 -7.53 -44.32
C ILE A 146 -54.69 -8.19 -42.95
N VAL A 147 -55.28 -9.37 -42.74
CA VAL A 147 -55.13 -10.11 -41.47
C VAL A 147 -53.70 -10.63 -41.31
N ILE A 148 -53.09 -11.17 -42.37
CA ILE A 148 -51.71 -11.67 -42.33
C ILE A 148 -50.73 -10.52 -42.05
N GLU A 149 -50.85 -9.37 -42.71
CA GLU A 149 -49.98 -8.21 -42.45
C GLU A 149 -50.08 -7.72 -41.01
N LYS A 150 -51.29 -7.69 -40.45
CA LYS A 150 -51.51 -7.22 -39.07
C LYS A 150 -50.87 -8.17 -38.05
N VAL A 151 -51.01 -9.49 -38.25
CA VAL A 151 -50.39 -10.51 -37.39
C VAL A 151 -48.87 -10.49 -37.51
N GLU A 152 -48.33 -10.27 -38.70
CA GLU A 152 -46.88 -10.18 -38.91
C GLU A 152 -46.30 -8.95 -38.19
N HIS A 153 -47.00 -7.82 -38.23
CA HIS A 153 -46.56 -6.58 -37.57
C HIS A 153 -46.66 -6.65 -36.04
N GLU A 154 -47.69 -7.30 -35.49
CA GLU A 154 -47.80 -7.57 -34.06
C GLU A 154 -46.74 -8.56 -33.58
N SER A 155 -46.50 -9.64 -34.33
CA SER A 155 -45.48 -10.66 -34.00
C SER A 155 -44.06 -10.07 -33.96
N LYS A 156 -43.72 -9.18 -34.90
CA LYS A 156 -42.43 -8.47 -34.89
C LYS A 156 -42.27 -7.58 -33.65
N ARG A 157 -43.33 -6.90 -33.22
CA ARG A 157 -43.30 -6.04 -32.03
C ARG A 157 -43.12 -6.86 -30.76
N ASP A 158 -43.84 -7.97 -30.64
CA ASP A 158 -43.76 -8.85 -29.47
C ASP A 158 -42.39 -9.56 -29.40
N ALA A 159 -41.84 -9.97 -30.54
CA ALA A 159 -40.48 -10.49 -30.64
C ALA A 159 -39.43 -9.47 -30.16
N GLN A 160 -39.56 -8.19 -30.55
CA GLN A 160 -38.64 -7.14 -30.12
C GLN A 160 -38.68 -6.92 -28.60
N VAL A 161 -39.87 -6.98 -27.99
CA VAL A 161 -40.02 -6.86 -26.53
C VAL A 161 -39.32 -8.03 -25.82
N ILE A 162 -39.44 -9.25 -26.34
CA ILE A 162 -38.76 -10.44 -25.80
C ILE A 162 -37.24 -10.31 -25.94
N ILE A 163 -36.75 -9.86 -27.10
CA ILE A 163 -35.32 -9.63 -27.35
C ILE A 163 -34.76 -8.63 -26.34
N ASN A 164 -35.37 -7.44 -26.23
CA ASN A 164 -34.91 -6.40 -25.32
C ASN A 164 -34.92 -6.89 -23.86
N LYS A 165 -35.95 -7.65 -23.46
CA LYS A 165 -36.02 -8.24 -22.13
C LYS A 165 -34.92 -9.28 -21.89
N SER A 166 -34.65 -10.13 -22.88
CA SER A 166 -33.58 -11.13 -22.80
C SER A 166 -32.19 -10.50 -22.73
N GLU A 167 -31.95 -9.41 -23.48
CA GLU A 167 -30.70 -8.65 -23.40
C GLU A 167 -30.54 -8.02 -22.02
N GLN A 168 -31.60 -7.45 -21.46
CA GLN A 168 -31.58 -6.83 -20.15
C GLN A 168 -31.35 -7.86 -19.03
N GLU A 169 -31.97 -9.03 -19.12
CA GLU A 169 -31.74 -10.15 -18.20
C GLU A 169 -30.30 -10.69 -18.33
N ALA A 170 -29.78 -10.81 -19.55
CA ALA A 170 -28.40 -11.22 -19.79
C ALA A 170 -27.41 -10.22 -19.19
N GLN A 171 -27.64 -8.91 -19.35
CA GLN A 171 -26.79 -7.86 -18.78
C GLN A 171 -26.79 -7.90 -17.25
N LEU A 172 -27.97 -8.03 -16.62
CA LEU A 172 -28.08 -8.14 -15.16
C LEU A 172 -27.38 -9.39 -14.62
N LEU A 173 -27.46 -10.49 -15.36
CA LEU A 173 -26.80 -11.75 -14.98
C LEU A 173 -25.29 -11.64 -15.15
N ALA A 174 -24.81 -11.01 -16.23
CA ALA A 174 -23.40 -10.74 -16.45
C ALA A 174 -22.80 -9.86 -15.34
N ASP A 175 -23.48 -8.78 -14.95
CA ASP A 175 -23.06 -7.90 -13.86
C ASP A 175 -22.96 -8.65 -12.52
N LYS A 176 -23.88 -9.59 -12.27
CA LYS A 176 -23.87 -10.41 -11.07
C LYS A 176 -22.72 -11.40 -11.08
N VAL A 177 -22.53 -12.14 -12.17
CA VAL A 177 -21.43 -13.11 -12.32
C VAL A 177 -20.07 -12.41 -12.23
N ALA A 178 -19.91 -11.24 -12.86
CA ALA A 178 -18.68 -10.46 -12.76
C ALA A 178 -18.35 -10.06 -11.31
N LYS A 179 -19.36 -9.60 -10.54
CA LYS A 179 -19.19 -9.29 -9.11
C LYS A 179 -18.83 -10.53 -8.30
N ASP A 180 -19.47 -11.67 -8.57
CA ASP A 180 -19.18 -12.93 -7.86
C ASP A 180 -17.75 -13.41 -8.14
N ILE A 181 -17.27 -13.29 -9.39
CA ILE A 181 -15.87 -13.59 -9.77
C ILE A 181 -14.90 -12.66 -9.03
N LEU A 182 -15.16 -11.35 -9.01
CA LEU A 182 -14.30 -10.38 -8.32
C LEU A 182 -14.23 -10.66 -6.82
N VAL A 183 -15.38 -10.90 -6.17
CA VAL A 183 -15.44 -11.21 -4.73
C VAL A 183 -14.73 -12.52 -4.40
N SER A 184 -14.96 -13.57 -5.19
CA SER A 184 -14.28 -14.86 -5.05
C SER A 184 -12.76 -14.72 -5.21
N THR A 185 -12.32 -13.96 -6.21
CA THR A 185 -10.90 -13.67 -6.44
C THR A 185 -10.30 -12.92 -5.25
N MET A 186 -10.99 -11.90 -4.75
CA MET A 186 -10.53 -11.13 -3.58
C MET A 186 -10.40 -11.98 -2.32
N GLN A 187 -11.37 -12.86 -2.05
CA GLN A 187 -11.41 -13.74 -0.88
C GLN A 187 -10.28 -14.79 -0.88
N ARG A 188 -9.83 -15.25 -2.05
CA ARG A 188 -8.77 -16.26 -2.18
C ARG A 188 -7.37 -15.74 -1.89
N ILE A 189 -7.19 -14.43 -1.77
CA ILE A 189 -5.88 -13.79 -1.62
C ILE A 189 -5.66 -13.45 -0.15
N VAL A 190 -4.79 -14.24 0.50
CA VAL A 190 -4.22 -13.96 1.83
C VAL A 190 -2.75 -13.63 1.62
N THR A 191 -2.41 -12.35 1.64
CA THR A 191 -1.02 -11.88 1.57
C THR A 191 -0.79 -10.83 2.64
N GLU A 192 0.24 -11.05 3.46
CA GLU A 192 0.73 -10.06 4.41
C GLU A 192 1.54 -9.02 3.63
N VAL A 193 1.12 -7.76 3.68
CA VAL A 193 1.87 -6.66 3.08
C VAL A 193 2.46 -5.82 4.21
N SER A 194 3.78 -5.87 4.36
CA SER A 194 4.51 -4.95 5.21
C SER A 194 4.62 -3.59 4.49
N SER A 195 4.23 -2.52 5.18
CA SER A 195 4.45 -1.16 4.69
C SER A 195 5.84 -0.72 5.11
N GLU A 196 6.69 -0.41 4.14
CA GLU A 196 8.03 0.10 4.39
C GLU A 196 8.04 1.63 4.46
N PHE A 197 8.84 2.18 5.37
CA PHE A 197 9.02 3.63 5.51
C PHE A 197 10.02 4.16 4.49
N THR A 198 9.70 5.28 3.84
CA THR A 198 10.49 5.88 2.76
C THR A 198 11.76 6.60 3.24
N VAL A 199 11.87 6.85 4.55
CA VAL A 199 13.01 7.54 5.16
C VAL A 199 13.97 6.48 5.72
N ALA A 200 15.16 6.39 5.14
CA ALA A 200 16.24 5.59 5.68
C ALA A 200 17.10 6.48 6.61
N SER A 201 17.02 6.19 7.91
CA SER A 201 17.93 6.75 8.92
C SER A 201 18.77 5.62 9.51
N VAL A 202 20.04 5.90 9.76
CA VAL A 202 20.94 5.00 10.49
C VAL A 202 21.23 5.62 11.85
N GLU A 203 20.96 4.85 12.90
CA GLU A 203 21.28 5.24 14.28
C GLU A 203 22.78 5.09 14.52
N LEU A 204 23.38 6.11 15.15
CA LEU A 204 24.78 6.15 15.52
C LEU A 204 24.92 5.95 17.03
N PRO A 205 25.90 5.16 17.49
CA PRO A 205 26.07 4.87 18.91
C PRO A 205 26.60 6.07 19.72
N ASN A 206 27.20 7.07 19.07
CA ASN A 206 27.66 8.32 19.69
C ASN A 206 28.05 9.38 18.63
N ASP A 207 28.23 10.63 19.07
CA ASP A 207 28.70 11.75 18.23
C ASP A 207 30.15 11.59 17.74
N GLU A 208 30.97 10.76 18.40
CA GLU A 208 32.31 10.46 17.92
C GLU A 208 32.27 9.72 16.57
N MET A 209 31.33 8.78 16.42
CA MET A 209 31.07 8.07 15.17
C MET A 209 30.57 9.01 14.09
N LYS A 210 29.73 10.00 14.44
CA LYS A 210 29.32 11.07 13.53
C LYS A 210 30.54 11.84 13.00
N GLY A 211 31.48 12.20 13.88
CA GLY A 211 32.75 12.83 13.51
C GLY A 211 33.64 11.97 12.60
N ARG A 212 33.69 10.65 12.81
CA ARG A 212 34.44 9.71 11.96
C ARG A 212 33.80 9.52 10.58
N ILE A 213 32.47 9.53 10.48
CA ILE A 213 31.72 9.46 9.21
C ILE A 213 31.98 10.71 8.37
N ILE A 214 32.00 11.91 8.97
CA ILE A 214 32.39 13.15 8.28
C ILE A 214 33.87 13.04 7.86
N GLY A 215 34.74 12.67 8.80
CA GLY A 215 36.19 12.65 8.60
C GLY A 215 36.79 14.06 8.57
N LYS A 216 38.13 14.14 8.58
CA LYS A 216 38.83 15.43 8.48
C LYS A 216 38.47 16.09 7.15
N GLU A 217 37.99 17.34 7.21
CA GLU A 217 37.56 18.15 6.04
C GLU A 217 36.43 17.51 5.20
N GLY A 218 35.65 16.59 5.78
CA GLY A 218 34.58 15.91 5.04
C GLY A 218 35.08 14.84 4.06
N ARG A 219 36.34 14.39 4.17
CA ARG A 219 36.93 13.42 3.23
C ARG A 219 36.18 12.09 3.19
N ASN A 220 35.70 11.61 4.33
CA ASN A 220 35.05 10.31 4.43
C ASN A 220 33.61 10.37 3.89
N ILE A 221 32.87 11.42 4.25
CA ILE A 221 31.52 11.62 3.73
C ILE A 221 31.52 11.84 2.21
N ARG A 222 32.47 12.62 1.67
CA ARG A 222 32.61 12.78 0.21
C ARG A 222 32.95 11.47 -0.49
N ALA A 223 33.79 10.63 0.12
CA ALA A 223 34.09 9.32 -0.43
C ALA A 223 32.85 8.42 -0.46
N LEU A 224 32.05 8.40 0.62
CA LEU A 224 30.77 7.69 0.67
C LEU A 224 29.79 8.20 -0.40
N GLU A 225 29.60 9.52 -0.47
CA GLU A 225 28.69 10.15 -1.44
C GLU A 225 29.12 9.88 -2.89
N THR A 226 30.42 9.95 -3.18
CA THR A 226 30.96 9.71 -4.52
C THR A 226 30.85 8.24 -4.93
N LEU A 227 31.18 7.30 -4.03
CA LEU A 227 31.16 5.87 -4.32
C LEU A 227 29.75 5.30 -4.41
N ILE A 228 28.81 5.81 -3.59
CA ILE A 228 27.43 5.31 -3.51
C ILE A 228 26.50 6.08 -4.44
N GLY A 229 26.82 7.35 -4.72
CA GLY A 229 25.96 8.24 -5.52
C GLY A 229 24.67 8.63 -4.79
N ALA A 230 24.76 8.86 -3.48
CA ALA A 230 23.68 9.27 -2.59
C ALA A 230 24.17 10.35 -1.61
N ASP A 231 23.33 11.34 -1.32
CA ASP A 231 23.68 12.43 -0.40
C ASP A 231 23.43 12.00 1.05
N ILE A 232 24.40 12.24 1.93
CA ILE A 232 24.33 11.86 3.33
C ILE A 232 24.14 13.13 4.16
N ILE A 233 22.93 13.35 4.67
CA ILE A 233 22.60 14.55 5.43
C ILE A 233 22.90 14.28 6.90
N ILE A 234 23.86 15.04 7.42
CA ILE A 234 24.22 15.05 8.82
C ILE A 234 23.72 16.38 9.41
N ASP A 235 22.59 16.32 10.14
CA ASP A 235 21.95 17.49 10.77
C ASP A 235 22.26 17.55 12.28
N ASP A 236 21.76 18.56 12.99
CA ASP A 236 21.85 18.72 14.46
C ASP A 236 21.07 17.64 15.24
N THR A 237 20.41 16.71 14.55
CA THR A 237 19.79 15.55 15.18
C THR A 237 20.88 14.71 15.85
N PRO A 238 20.79 14.48 17.18
CA PRO A 238 21.76 13.64 17.88
C PRO A 238 21.62 12.20 17.40
N GLU A 239 22.76 11.50 17.31
CA GLU A 239 22.81 10.04 17.16
C GLU A 239 22.13 9.47 15.89
N ALA A 240 21.90 10.27 14.83
CA ALA A 240 21.32 9.77 13.59
C ALA A 240 21.90 10.43 12.33
N VAL A 241 21.97 9.66 11.25
CA VAL A 241 22.33 10.14 9.90
C VAL A 241 21.18 9.83 8.95
N VAL A 242 20.81 10.84 8.14
CA VAL A 242 19.70 10.73 7.18
C VAL A 242 20.27 10.53 5.79
N ILE A 243 19.79 9.50 5.09
CA ILE A 243 20.19 9.22 3.71
C ILE A 243 19.18 9.86 2.76
N SER A 244 19.66 10.79 1.93
CA SER A 244 18.87 11.45 0.89
C SER A 244 19.23 10.87 -0.47
N CYS A 245 18.36 9.99 -0.97
CA CYS A 245 18.48 9.44 -2.32
C CYS A 245 17.12 9.03 -2.87
N PHE A 246 16.89 9.29 -4.16
CA PHE A 246 15.69 8.87 -4.88
C PHE A 246 15.79 7.43 -5.39
N ASP A 247 17.00 6.94 -5.68
CA ASP A 247 17.22 5.55 -6.10
C ASP A 247 17.14 4.63 -4.86
N PRO A 248 16.16 3.72 -4.79
CA PRO A 248 15.99 2.82 -3.65
C PRO A 248 17.20 1.90 -3.43
N ILE A 249 17.88 1.48 -4.50
CA ILE A 249 19.02 0.56 -4.40
C ILE A 249 20.23 1.30 -3.85
N ARG A 250 20.48 2.54 -4.29
CA ARG A 250 21.53 3.37 -3.70
C ARG A 250 21.24 3.73 -2.25
N LYS A 251 19.97 3.94 -1.90
CA LYS A 251 19.55 4.18 -0.51
C LYS A 251 19.84 2.97 0.38
N GLU A 252 19.52 1.76 -0.08
CA GLU A 252 19.83 0.53 0.65
C GLU A 252 21.34 0.25 0.72
N LEU A 253 22.07 0.50 -0.38
CA LEU A 253 23.53 0.44 -0.41
C LEU A 253 24.16 1.39 0.62
N ALA A 254 23.68 2.64 0.70
CA ALA A 254 24.10 3.61 1.69
C ALA A 254 23.82 3.13 3.12
N LYS A 255 22.61 2.64 3.37
CA LYS A 255 22.17 2.18 4.68
C LYS A 255 23.05 1.03 5.19
N ARG A 256 23.17 -0.05 4.42
CA ARG A 256 23.98 -1.23 4.80
C ARG A 256 25.47 -0.91 4.91
N THR A 257 25.97 -0.03 4.04
CA THR A 257 27.36 0.43 4.11
C THR A 257 27.62 1.18 5.41
N LEU A 258 26.75 2.12 5.77
CA LEU A 258 26.86 2.87 7.02
C LEU A 258 26.74 1.96 8.24
N GLU A 259 25.78 1.05 8.29
CA GLU A 259 25.61 0.08 9.38
C GLU A 259 26.87 -0.77 9.59
N ARG A 260 27.49 -1.26 8.50
CA ARG A 260 28.74 -2.03 8.55
C ARG A 260 29.93 -1.21 9.03
N LEU A 261 30.08 0.00 8.50
CA LEU A 261 31.16 0.90 8.89
C LEU A 261 31.02 1.32 10.36
N VAL A 262 29.78 1.49 10.84
CA VAL A 262 29.49 1.81 12.24
C VAL A 262 29.86 0.64 13.14
N THR A 263 29.48 -0.58 12.75
CA THR A 263 29.80 -1.81 13.50
C THR A 263 31.31 -2.09 13.55
N ASP A 264 32.03 -1.83 12.46
CA ASP A 264 33.48 -2.02 12.34
C ASP A 264 34.28 -0.92 13.09
N GLY A 265 33.71 0.29 13.22
CA GLY A 265 34.32 1.42 13.93
C GLY A 265 35.49 2.09 13.21
N ARG A 266 35.95 1.55 12.07
CA ARG A 266 37.04 2.06 11.24
C ARG A 266 36.49 2.71 9.97
N ILE A 267 36.62 4.04 9.89
CA ILE A 267 36.09 4.82 8.76
C ILE A 267 37.22 5.63 8.12
N HIS A 268 37.74 5.12 7.00
CA HIS A 268 38.71 5.78 6.15
C HIS A 268 38.47 5.40 4.68
N PRO A 269 38.95 6.19 3.70
CA PRO A 269 38.56 6.03 2.29
C PRO A 269 38.74 4.62 1.72
N ALA A 270 39.90 3.99 1.95
CA ALA A 270 40.15 2.63 1.46
C ALA A 270 39.20 1.58 2.05
N ARG A 271 38.78 1.74 3.31
CA ARG A 271 37.82 0.83 3.95
C ARG A 271 36.41 1.08 3.45
N ILE A 272 36.05 2.35 3.24
CA ILE A 272 34.77 2.72 2.63
C ILE A 272 34.64 2.05 1.26
N GLU A 273 35.67 2.15 0.42
CA GLU A 273 35.69 1.54 -0.91
C GLU A 273 35.51 0.01 -0.85
N GLU A 274 36.23 -0.67 0.04
CA GLU A 274 36.10 -2.11 0.25
C GLU A 274 34.69 -2.51 0.73
N VAL A 275 34.12 -1.80 1.70
CA VAL A 275 32.79 -2.10 2.22
C VAL A 275 31.72 -1.84 1.16
N VAL A 276 31.81 -0.72 0.43
CA VAL A 276 30.88 -0.41 -0.67
C VAL A 276 30.94 -1.51 -1.73
N TYR A 277 32.12 -1.97 -2.12
CA TYR A 277 32.28 -3.08 -3.08
C TYR A 277 31.61 -4.36 -2.59
N ASN A 278 31.85 -4.75 -1.32
CA ASN A 278 31.27 -5.95 -0.73
C ASN A 278 29.73 -5.88 -0.62
N VAL A 279 29.19 -4.74 -0.16
CA VAL A 279 27.74 -4.52 -0.06
C VAL A 279 27.09 -4.49 -1.45
N THR A 280 27.76 -3.92 -2.45
CA THR A 280 27.26 -3.89 -3.84
C THR A 280 27.11 -5.31 -4.39
N ASN A 281 28.09 -6.18 -4.17
CA ASN A 281 28.03 -7.58 -4.62
C ASN A 281 26.91 -8.36 -3.91
N GLU A 282 26.71 -8.13 -2.62
CA GLU A 282 25.61 -8.72 -1.86
C GLU A 282 24.25 -8.27 -2.36
N ILE A 283 24.05 -6.96 -2.58
CA ILE A 283 22.80 -6.43 -3.13
C ILE A 283 22.53 -7.04 -4.50
N ASN A 284 23.55 -7.17 -5.36
CA ASN A 284 23.41 -7.83 -6.65
C ASN A 284 23.00 -9.32 -6.52
N SER A 285 23.53 -10.03 -5.52
CA SER A 285 23.09 -11.41 -5.22
C SER A 285 21.62 -11.46 -4.81
N ILE A 286 21.20 -10.56 -3.91
CA ILE A 286 19.80 -10.46 -3.45
C ILE A 286 18.86 -10.13 -4.62
N ILE A 287 19.26 -9.21 -5.50
CA ILE A 287 18.50 -8.89 -6.72
C ILE A 287 18.31 -10.16 -7.56
N GLN A 288 19.37 -10.92 -7.81
CA GLN A 288 19.27 -12.14 -8.61
C GLN A 288 18.38 -13.19 -7.91
N GLU A 289 18.61 -13.43 -6.63
CA GLU A 289 17.89 -14.43 -5.82
C GLU A 289 16.40 -14.12 -5.71
N GLU A 290 16.00 -12.89 -5.37
CA GLU A 290 14.59 -12.52 -5.24
C GLU A 290 13.88 -12.51 -6.61
N GLY A 291 14.58 -12.13 -7.68
CA GLY A 291 14.06 -12.25 -9.05
C GLY A 291 13.79 -13.71 -9.44
N GLU A 292 14.74 -14.61 -9.21
CA GLU A 292 14.60 -16.05 -9.49
C GLU A 292 13.51 -16.70 -8.64
N LYS A 293 13.45 -16.34 -7.35
CA LYS A 293 12.45 -16.84 -6.40
C LYS A 293 11.03 -16.50 -6.81
N VAL A 294 10.76 -15.26 -7.24
CA VAL A 294 9.41 -14.87 -7.69
C VAL A 294 8.99 -15.63 -8.95
N VAL A 295 9.92 -15.80 -9.89
CA VAL A 295 9.69 -16.56 -11.12
C VAL A 295 9.42 -18.04 -10.82
N PHE A 296 10.18 -18.61 -9.87
CA PHE A 296 10.00 -19.97 -9.38
C PHE A 296 8.65 -20.16 -8.67
N ASP A 297 8.32 -19.29 -7.71
CA ASP A 297 7.08 -19.33 -6.93
C ASP A 297 5.83 -19.27 -7.81
N LEU A 298 5.89 -18.48 -8.89
CA LEU A 298 4.79 -18.30 -9.84
C LEU A 298 4.77 -19.35 -10.95
N ASN A 299 5.76 -20.25 -10.98
CA ASN A 299 5.98 -21.27 -11.99
C ASN A 299 6.01 -20.71 -13.41
N ILE A 300 6.77 -19.62 -13.62
CA ILE A 300 6.99 -19.01 -14.93
C ILE A 300 8.34 -19.49 -15.47
N HIS A 301 8.36 -19.97 -16.71
CA HIS A 301 9.59 -20.45 -17.35
C HIS A 301 10.00 -19.56 -18.53
N GLY A 302 11.29 -19.57 -18.88
CA GLY A 302 11.79 -18.96 -20.12
C GLY A 302 11.92 -17.44 -20.12
N LEU A 303 11.94 -16.78 -18.95
CA LEU A 303 12.21 -15.34 -18.86
C LEU A 303 13.69 -15.04 -19.13
N ASP A 304 13.96 -13.97 -19.88
CA ASP A 304 15.31 -13.44 -20.11
C ASP A 304 15.95 -12.99 -18.78
N LYS A 305 17.27 -13.19 -18.64
CA LYS A 305 18.03 -12.81 -17.43
C LYS A 305 17.88 -11.32 -17.08
N ARG A 306 17.72 -10.46 -18.09
CA ARG A 306 17.49 -9.01 -17.91
C ARG A 306 16.16 -8.73 -17.23
N LEU A 307 15.10 -9.47 -17.57
CA LEU A 307 13.79 -9.36 -16.91
C LEU A 307 13.85 -9.89 -15.48
N ILE A 308 14.53 -11.02 -15.26
CA ILE A 308 14.73 -11.58 -13.91
C ILE A 308 15.46 -10.57 -13.01
N ARG A 309 16.55 -9.96 -13.50
CA ARG A 309 17.27 -8.90 -12.79
C ARG A 309 16.39 -7.67 -12.55
N GLY A 310 15.58 -7.27 -13.53
CA GLY A 310 14.63 -6.17 -13.39
C GLY A 310 13.61 -6.42 -12.27
N LEU A 311 13.06 -7.64 -12.18
CA LEU A 311 12.13 -8.05 -11.13
C LEU A 311 12.81 -7.99 -9.76
N GLY A 312 14.02 -8.53 -9.66
CA GLY A 312 14.82 -8.44 -8.43
C GLY A 312 15.03 -7.01 -7.93
N ARG A 313 15.21 -6.05 -8.84
CA ARG A 313 15.35 -4.62 -8.48
C ARG A 313 14.07 -4.02 -7.91
N LEU A 314 12.89 -4.54 -8.28
CA LEU A 314 11.62 -4.13 -7.68
C LEU A 314 11.52 -4.49 -6.19
N TYR A 315 12.33 -5.44 -5.70
CA TYR A 315 12.39 -5.81 -4.28
C TYR A 315 12.79 -4.62 -3.39
N PHE A 316 13.67 -3.75 -3.86
CA PHE A 316 14.09 -2.57 -3.08
C PHE A 316 13.16 -1.37 -3.30
N ARG A 317 12.25 -1.45 -4.29
CA ARG A 317 11.39 -0.34 -4.65
C ARG A 317 10.07 -0.43 -3.92
N SER A 318 9.65 0.70 -3.34
CA SER A 318 8.33 0.87 -2.77
C SER A 318 7.55 1.94 -3.54
N SER A 319 6.27 1.69 -3.80
CA SER A 319 5.35 2.63 -4.42
C SER A 319 4.06 2.66 -3.60
N TYR A 320 3.56 3.87 -3.31
CA TYR A 320 2.35 4.06 -2.49
C TYR A 320 2.38 3.35 -1.11
N GLY A 321 3.55 3.06 -0.55
CA GLY A 321 3.72 2.35 0.73
C GLY A 321 3.67 0.83 0.65
N GLN A 322 3.72 0.27 -0.57
CA GLN A 322 3.82 -1.16 -0.84
C GLN A 322 5.12 -1.48 -1.60
N ASN A 323 5.70 -2.63 -1.29
CA ASN A 323 6.81 -3.19 -2.04
C ASN A 323 6.36 -3.54 -3.48
N VAL A 324 7.08 -3.05 -4.50
CA VAL A 324 6.65 -3.21 -5.90
C VAL A 324 6.77 -4.65 -6.36
N LEU A 325 7.81 -5.39 -5.96
CA LEU A 325 7.94 -6.81 -6.34
C LEU A 325 6.80 -7.66 -5.76
N SER A 326 6.43 -7.39 -4.51
CA SER A 326 5.30 -8.06 -3.86
C SER A 326 3.97 -7.72 -4.55
N HIS A 327 3.78 -6.46 -4.92
CA HIS A 327 2.64 -6.03 -5.73
C HIS A 327 2.60 -6.75 -7.08
N SER A 328 3.70 -6.79 -7.83
CA SER A 328 3.76 -7.51 -9.12
C SER A 328 3.47 -9.01 -8.97
N LYS A 329 3.96 -9.64 -7.88
CA LYS A 329 3.65 -11.04 -7.56
C LYS A 329 2.16 -11.24 -7.25
N GLU A 330 1.55 -10.34 -6.49
CA GLU A 330 0.12 -10.38 -6.18
C GLU A 330 -0.73 -10.19 -7.45
N THR A 331 -0.41 -9.17 -8.26
CA THR A 331 -1.05 -8.90 -9.55
C THR A 331 -0.98 -10.11 -10.47
N ALA A 332 0.15 -10.84 -10.49
CA ALA A 332 0.28 -12.09 -11.25
C ALA A 332 -0.66 -13.21 -10.77
N ILE A 333 -0.83 -13.36 -9.45
CA ILE A 333 -1.76 -14.34 -8.86
C ILE A 333 -3.22 -13.96 -9.17
N ILE A 334 -3.58 -12.68 -9.02
CA ILE A 334 -4.92 -12.17 -9.35
C ILE A 334 -5.20 -12.41 -10.84
N GLY A 335 -4.28 -12.02 -11.70
CA GLY A 335 -4.39 -12.17 -13.15
C GLY A 335 -4.58 -13.63 -13.56
N GLU A 336 -3.84 -14.57 -12.96
CA GLU A 336 -4.02 -16.00 -13.21
C GLU A 336 -5.44 -16.48 -12.87
N ILE A 337 -5.98 -16.08 -11.71
CA ILE A 337 -7.32 -16.48 -11.29
C ILE A 337 -8.37 -15.93 -12.26
N LEU A 338 -8.26 -14.64 -12.59
CA LEU A 338 -9.18 -13.99 -13.54
C LEU A 338 -9.12 -14.63 -14.93
N ALA A 339 -7.92 -14.92 -15.43
CA ALA A 339 -7.74 -15.58 -16.72
C ALA A 339 -8.43 -16.95 -16.77
N LYS A 340 -8.32 -17.74 -15.69
CA LYS A 340 -8.99 -19.05 -15.58
C LYS A 340 -10.51 -18.93 -15.59
N GLU A 341 -11.07 -18.00 -14.85
CA GLU A 341 -12.52 -17.76 -14.81
C GLU A 341 -13.06 -17.23 -16.14
N MET A 342 -12.27 -16.42 -16.85
CA MET A 342 -12.63 -15.84 -18.15
C MET A 342 -12.27 -16.71 -19.37
N LYS A 343 -11.68 -17.91 -19.15
CA LYS A 343 -11.20 -18.83 -20.20
C LYS A 343 -10.15 -18.21 -21.15
N LEU A 344 -9.31 -17.32 -20.63
CA LEU A 344 -8.13 -16.78 -21.31
C LEU A 344 -6.90 -17.64 -21.00
N ASP A 345 -5.78 -17.40 -21.68
CA ASP A 345 -4.51 -18.09 -21.38
C ASP A 345 -3.92 -17.58 -20.04
N PRO A 346 -3.94 -18.40 -18.97
CA PRO A 346 -3.44 -17.98 -17.66
C PRO A 346 -1.93 -17.77 -17.63
N VAL A 347 -1.17 -18.40 -18.54
CA VAL A 347 0.30 -18.27 -18.59
C VAL A 347 0.67 -16.89 -19.12
N VAL A 348 0.03 -16.46 -20.21
CA VAL A 348 0.26 -15.14 -20.82
C VAL A 348 -0.15 -14.02 -19.85
N VAL A 349 -1.34 -14.11 -19.26
CA VAL A 349 -1.83 -13.09 -18.32
C VAL A 349 -0.96 -13.02 -17.08
N LYS A 350 -0.58 -14.16 -16.48
CA LYS A 350 0.29 -14.19 -15.31
C LYS A 350 1.64 -13.53 -15.61
N ARG A 351 2.23 -13.84 -16.77
CA ARG A 351 3.51 -13.25 -17.18
C ARG A 351 3.40 -11.75 -17.40
N ALA A 352 2.37 -11.29 -18.12
CA ALA A 352 2.12 -9.86 -18.32
C ALA A 352 1.88 -9.12 -16.98
N CYS A 353 1.11 -9.71 -16.08
CA CYS A 353 0.85 -9.18 -14.74
C CYS A 353 2.11 -9.09 -13.87
N LEU A 354 3.04 -10.05 -13.96
CA LEU A 354 4.31 -9.97 -13.24
C LEU A 354 5.20 -8.85 -13.79
N LEU A 355 5.16 -8.62 -15.10
CA LEU A 355 6.04 -7.68 -15.80
C LEU A 355 5.46 -6.26 -15.96
N HIS A 356 4.19 -6.01 -15.63
CA HIS A 356 3.53 -4.73 -15.90
C HIS A 356 4.31 -3.51 -15.37
N ASP A 357 4.95 -3.67 -14.21
CA ASP A 357 5.70 -2.63 -13.51
C ASP A 357 7.23 -2.74 -13.70
N ILE A 358 7.72 -3.61 -14.62
CA ILE A 358 9.15 -3.90 -14.79
C ILE A 358 10.00 -2.67 -15.16
N GLY A 359 9.40 -1.67 -15.82
CA GLY A 359 10.07 -0.40 -16.13
C GLY A 359 10.53 0.35 -14.88
N LYS A 360 9.90 0.11 -13.72
CA LYS A 360 10.34 0.63 -12.43
C LYS A 360 11.64 -0.03 -11.91
N GLY A 361 12.05 -1.16 -12.49
CA GLY A 361 13.25 -1.89 -12.11
C GLY A 361 14.48 -1.53 -12.93
N MET A 362 14.40 -0.65 -13.94
CA MET A 362 15.50 -0.44 -14.89
C MET A 362 16.58 0.53 -14.38
N GLU A 363 17.86 0.26 -14.73
CA GLU A 363 19.06 1.01 -14.31
C GLU A 363 19.25 2.35 -15.04
N SER A 364 18.48 2.58 -16.10
CA SER A 364 18.63 3.70 -17.01
C SER A 364 17.26 4.16 -17.43
N ILE A 365 16.72 5.17 -16.75
CA ILE A 365 15.87 6.15 -17.43
C ILE A 365 16.21 7.48 -16.77
N SER A 366 17.04 8.24 -17.49
CA SER A 366 17.00 9.70 -17.53
C SER A 366 15.60 10.24 -17.26
N ASP A 367 15.48 11.49 -16.85
CA ASP A 367 14.22 12.25 -16.78
C ASP A 367 13.53 12.43 -18.17
N ASN A 368 13.56 11.42 -19.04
CA ASN A 368 12.80 11.33 -20.28
C ASN A 368 11.39 10.88 -19.91
N SER A 369 10.53 11.89 -19.80
CA SER A 369 9.13 12.06 -20.25
C SER A 369 8.20 10.87 -20.59
N GLU A 370 8.67 9.64 -20.78
CA GLU A 370 7.86 8.48 -21.19
C GLU A 370 7.70 7.53 -19.99
N GLY A 371 6.46 7.14 -19.69
CA GLY A 371 6.11 6.43 -18.46
C GLY A 371 6.80 5.08 -18.27
N HIS A 372 6.72 4.52 -17.05
CA HIS A 372 7.32 3.20 -16.77
C HIS A 372 6.66 2.07 -17.55
N ALA A 373 5.43 2.27 -18.05
CA ALA A 373 4.72 1.28 -18.85
C ALA A 373 5.36 1.13 -20.24
N ILE A 374 5.62 2.24 -20.94
CA ILE A 374 6.34 2.24 -22.23
C ILE A 374 7.72 1.62 -22.06
N THR A 375 8.50 2.10 -21.08
CA THR A 375 9.88 1.62 -20.92
C THR A 375 9.94 0.13 -20.54
N GLY A 376 8.98 -0.32 -19.71
CA GLY A 376 8.85 -1.75 -19.39
C GLY A 376 8.49 -2.60 -20.60
N ALA A 377 7.63 -2.08 -21.49
CA ALA A 377 7.22 -2.76 -22.72
C ALA A 377 8.39 -2.88 -23.71
N GLU A 378 9.20 -1.82 -23.87
CA GLU A 378 10.42 -1.86 -24.69
C GLU A 378 11.43 -2.90 -24.19
N LEU A 379 11.63 -2.97 -22.87
CA LEU A 379 12.50 -3.99 -22.29
C LEU A 379 11.96 -5.39 -22.58
N ALA A 380 10.68 -5.64 -22.35
CA ALA A 380 10.04 -6.93 -22.61
C ALA A 380 10.14 -7.33 -24.09
N GLN A 381 9.94 -6.37 -25.01
CA GLN A 381 10.10 -6.58 -26.44
C GLN A 381 11.53 -6.95 -26.82
N SER A 382 12.53 -6.23 -26.27
CA SER A 382 13.95 -6.54 -26.49
C SER A 382 14.40 -7.89 -25.92
N CYS A 383 13.60 -8.46 -25.01
CA CYS A 383 13.80 -9.77 -24.40
C CYS A 383 13.04 -10.89 -25.11
N GLY A 384 12.31 -10.58 -26.19
CA GLY A 384 11.58 -11.57 -26.99
C GLY A 384 10.23 -11.99 -26.42
N GLU A 385 9.62 -11.20 -25.54
CA GLU A 385 8.24 -11.44 -25.09
C GLU A 385 7.23 -11.23 -26.22
N SER A 386 6.07 -11.88 -26.13
CA SER A 386 5.04 -11.81 -27.18
C SER A 386 4.39 -10.43 -27.25
N GLU A 387 3.85 -10.07 -28.42
CA GLU A 387 3.16 -8.79 -28.63
C GLU A 387 2.02 -8.55 -27.63
N ILE A 388 1.32 -9.62 -27.22
CA ILE A 388 0.26 -9.55 -26.21
C ILE A 388 0.83 -9.13 -24.84
N VAL A 389 1.95 -9.69 -24.42
CA VAL A 389 2.61 -9.34 -23.15
C VAL A 389 3.14 -7.91 -23.21
N VAL A 390 3.78 -7.54 -24.31
CA VAL A 390 4.32 -6.18 -24.54
C VAL A 390 3.19 -5.15 -24.53
N ASN A 391 2.09 -5.38 -25.24
CA ASN A 391 0.93 -4.50 -25.24
C ASN A 391 0.28 -4.41 -23.86
N ALA A 392 0.13 -5.52 -23.15
CA ALA A 392 -0.42 -5.52 -21.80
C ALA A 392 0.42 -4.68 -20.82
N ILE A 393 1.76 -4.74 -20.93
CA ILE A 393 2.67 -3.89 -20.16
C ILE A 393 2.50 -2.43 -20.58
N ALA A 394 2.49 -2.09 -21.87
CA ALA A 394 2.33 -0.70 -22.31
C ALA A 394 0.95 -0.10 -21.96
N ALA A 395 -0.10 -0.92 -22.01
CA ALA A 395 -1.48 -0.47 -21.84
C ALA A 395 -1.95 -0.44 -20.39
N HIS A 396 -1.19 -0.94 -19.39
CA HIS A 396 -1.72 -1.08 -18.02
C HIS A 396 -2.12 0.26 -17.35
N HIS A 397 -1.54 1.39 -17.78
CA HIS A 397 -1.95 2.74 -17.38
C HIS A 397 -2.66 3.53 -18.50
N ASN A 398 -3.13 2.83 -19.55
CA ASN A 398 -3.74 3.42 -20.75
C ASN A 398 -2.83 4.40 -21.50
N GLU A 399 -1.49 4.24 -21.40
CA GLU A 399 -0.52 4.97 -22.23
C GLU A 399 -0.65 4.55 -23.71
N VAL A 400 -0.97 3.27 -23.93
CA VAL A 400 -1.33 2.70 -25.23
C VAL A 400 -2.70 2.02 -25.10
N LYS A 401 -3.42 1.92 -26.22
CA LYS A 401 -4.71 1.21 -26.26
C LYS A 401 -4.51 -0.30 -26.01
N PRO A 402 -5.31 -0.93 -25.14
CA PRO A 402 -5.29 -2.38 -25.00
C PRO A 402 -5.80 -3.04 -26.30
N GLU A 403 -5.00 -3.93 -26.86
CA GLU A 403 -5.29 -4.64 -28.12
C GLU A 403 -5.89 -6.03 -27.89
N SER A 404 -5.83 -6.53 -26.65
CA SER A 404 -6.32 -7.86 -26.28
C SER A 404 -7.07 -7.86 -24.95
N LEU A 405 -7.83 -8.94 -24.69
CA LEU A 405 -8.53 -9.12 -23.41
C LEU A 405 -7.55 -9.34 -22.26
N GLU A 406 -6.40 -9.96 -22.51
CA GLU A 406 -5.32 -10.15 -21.54
C GLU A 406 -4.80 -8.81 -21.01
N ALA A 407 -4.63 -7.80 -21.87
CA ALA A 407 -4.24 -6.46 -21.47
C ALA A 407 -5.25 -5.81 -20.52
N ILE A 408 -6.56 -6.00 -20.79
CA ILE A 408 -7.63 -5.52 -19.91
C ILE A 408 -7.60 -6.26 -18.57
N VAL A 409 -7.34 -7.58 -18.57
CA VAL A 409 -7.22 -8.36 -17.32
C VAL A 409 -6.04 -7.88 -16.48
N VAL A 410 -4.91 -7.52 -17.10
CA VAL A 410 -3.76 -6.94 -16.38
C VAL A 410 -4.13 -5.63 -15.69
N GLN A 411 -4.86 -4.73 -16.38
CA GLN A 411 -5.37 -3.49 -15.77
C GLN A 411 -6.28 -3.76 -14.57
N ILE A 412 -7.19 -4.74 -14.71
CA ILE A 412 -8.11 -5.12 -13.64
C ILE A 412 -7.33 -5.70 -12.45
N ALA A 413 -6.35 -6.56 -12.71
CA ALA A 413 -5.53 -7.18 -11.67
C ALA A 413 -4.71 -6.14 -10.89
N ASP A 414 -4.06 -5.20 -11.60
CA ASP A 414 -3.34 -4.08 -11.00
C ASP A 414 -4.27 -3.22 -10.12
N ALA A 415 -5.42 -2.82 -10.66
CA ALA A 415 -6.40 -2.03 -9.92
C ALA A 415 -6.91 -2.75 -8.64
N ILE A 416 -7.09 -4.07 -8.69
CA ILE A 416 -7.49 -4.87 -7.52
C ILE A 416 -6.40 -4.89 -6.46
N SER A 417 -5.13 -5.11 -6.83
CA SER A 417 -4.01 -5.08 -5.87
C SER A 417 -3.84 -3.67 -5.27
N ALA A 418 -3.92 -2.62 -6.09
CA ALA A 418 -3.72 -1.23 -5.68
C ALA A 418 -4.86 -0.61 -4.84
N SER A 419 -6.07 -1.19 -4.87
CA SER A 419 -7.28 -0.63 -4.23
C SER A 419 -7.64 -1.27 -2.88
N ARG A 420 -6.84 -2.21 -2.36
CA ARG A 420 -7.14 -2.90 -1.09
C ARG A 420 -7.05 -1.95 0.14
N PRO A 421 -8.03 -1.98 1.07
CA PRO A 421 -7.96 -1.22 2.32
C PRO A 421 -6.70 -1.58 3.13
N GLY A 422 -5.87 -0.59 3.47
CA GLY A 422 -4.55 -0.79 4.09
C GLY A 422 -3.37 -0.55 3.14
N ALA A 423 -3.59 -0.61 1.81
CA ALA A 423 -2.58 -0.31 0.77
C ALA A 423 -2.37 1.20 0.57
N ARG A 424 -3.33 2.03 0.97
CA ARG A 424 -3.25 3.49 0.89
C ARG A 424 -3.44 4.10 2.27
N ARG A 425 -2.35 4.52 2.89
CA ARG A 425 -2.42 5.59 3.89
C ARG A 425 -2.41 6.91 3.14
N GLU A 426 -3.60 7.46 2.87
CA GLU A 426 -3.81 8.81 2.35
C GLU A 426 -3.05 9.89 3.14
N SER A 427 -2.62 9.63 4.38
CA SER A 427 -1.93 10.60 5.22
C SER A 427 -0.52 10.98 4.74
N LEU A 428 0.25 10.06 4.14
CA LEU A 428 1.67 10.31 3.80
C LEU A 428 1.80 11.01 2.42
N ASN A 429 0.99 10.63 1.44
CA ASN A 429 0.95 11.31 0.14
C ASN A 429 0.37 12.73 0.25
N ASN A 430 -0.68 12.92 1.06
CA ASN A 430 -1.16 14.27 1.35
C ASN A 430 -0.09 15.11 2.04
N TYR A 431 0.75 14.49 2.88
CA TYR A 431 1.86 15.17 3.52
C TYR A 431 2.99 15.53 2.54
N ILE A 432 3.42 14.62 1.65
CA ILE A 432 4.42 14.91 0.61
C ILE A 432 3.92 15.99 -0.35
N ASN A 433 2.68 15.88 -0.83
CA ASN A 433 2.07 16.88 -1.69
C ASN A 433 1.92 18.24 -0.98
N ARG A 434 1.71 18.25 0.34
CA ARG A 434 1.71 19.49 1.15
C ARG A 434 3.10 20.12 1.24
N LEU A 435 4.16 19.33 1.47
CA LEU A 435 5.53 19.84 1.50
C LEU A 435 5.94 20.39 0.13
N LYS A 436 5.63 19.67 -0.94
CA LYS A 436 5.90 20.12 -2.31
C LYS A 436 5.19 21.44 -2.62
N ARG A 437 3.93 21.57 -2.21
CA ARG A 437 3.16 22.81 -2.39
C ARG A 437 3.70 23.99 -1.58
N LEU A 438 4.26 23.75 -0.38
CA LEU A 438 4.98 24.77 0.39
C LEU A 438 6.21 25.29 -0.36
N GLU A 439 6.96 24.39 -0.99
CA GLU A 439 8.13 24.73 -1.77
C GLU A 439 7.76 25.45 -3.08
N ASP A 440 6.73 24.98 -3.80
CA ASP A 440 6.24 25.61 -5.03
C ASP A 440 5.78 27.06 -4.77
N ILE A 441 5.10 27.33 -3.65
CA ILE A 441 4.70 28.68 -3.25
C ILE A 441 5.94 29.56 -3.06
N ALA A 442 6.99 29.06 -2.39
CA ALA A 442 8.22 29.82 -2.19
C ALA A 442 8.98 30.05 -3.51
N TYR A 443 9.09 29.05 -4.38
CA TYR A 443 9.73 29.18 -5.70
C TYR A 443 8.99 30.13 -6.64
N SER A 444 7.70 30.41 -6.41
CA SER A 444 6.95 31.38 -7.19
C SER A 444 7.40 32.84 -7.01
N PHE A 445 8.25 33.13 -6.01
CA PHE A 445 8.76 34.47 -5.75
C PHE A 445 10.14 34.68 -6.37
N GLU A 446 10.33 35.84 -6.99
CA GLU A 446 11.57 36.22 -7.66
C GLU A 446 12.74 36.36 -6.68
N GLY A 447 13.90 35.80 -7.05
CA GLY A 447 15.13 35.82 -6.26
C GLY A 447 15.27 34.67 -5.24
N VAL A 448 14.30 33.76 -5.15
CA VAL A 448 14.44 32.50 -4.40
C VAL A 448 15.27 31.51 -5.22
N GLN A 449 16.44 31.10 -4.69
CA GLN A 449 17.30 30.11 -5.34
C GLN A 449 16.99 28.69 -4.87
N LYS A 450 16.73 28.50 -3.56
CA LYS A 450 16.39 27.19 -2.98
C LYS A 450 15.38 27.35 -1.87
N CYS A 451 14.47 26.40 -1.73
CA CYS A 451 13.51 26.33 -0.63
C CYS A 451 13.49 24.93 -0.02
N TYR A 452 13.40 24.85 1.30
CA TYR A 452 13.33 23.61 2.07
C TYR A 452 12.21 23.68 3.10
N ALA A 453 11.25 22.76 3.04
CA ALA A 453 10.27 22.57 4.11
C ALA A 453 10.82 21.60 5.18
N ILE A 454 11.11 22.12 6.38
CA ILE A 454 11.75 21.42 7.51
C ILE A 454 10.73 21.21 8.64
N GLN A 455 11.03 20.30 9.59
CA GLN A 455 10.20 20.00 10.77
C GLN A 455 8.75 19.65 10.41
N ALA A 456 8.59 18.74 9.45
CA ALA A 456 7.29 18.35 8.96
C ALA A 456 6.42 19.48 8.39
N GLY A 457 7.06 20.45 7.74
CA GLY A 457 6.40 21.60 7.13
C GLY A 457 6.02 22.70 8.12
N ARG A 458 6.57 22.66 9.34
CA ARG A 458 6.41 23.74 10.35
C ARG A 458 7.45 24.83 10.21
N GLU A 459 8.53 24.61 9.46
CA GLU A 459 9.50 25.63 9.10
C GLU A 459 9.78 25.56 7.59
N VAL A 460 9.88 26.71 6.94
CA VAL A 460 10.29 26.84 5.53
C VAL A 460 11.53 27.70 5.49
N ARG A 461 12.66 27.13 5.05
CA ARG A 461 13.94 27.84 4.89
C ARG A 461 14.17 28.16 3.42
N ILE A 462 14.43 29.43 3.13
CA ILE A 462 14.48 29.96 1.77
C ILE A 462 15.83 30.63 1.59
N ILE A 463 16.63 30.11 0.66
CA ILE A 463 17.92 30.67 0.27
C ILE A 463 17.66 31.60 -0.90
N VAL A 464 18.07 32.86 -0.74
CA VAL A 464 17.85 33.92 -1.73
C VAL A 464 19.15 34.31 -2.41
N ASP A 465 19.03 34.76 -3.66
CA ASP A 465 20.15 35.33 -4.40
C ASP A 465 20.58 36.67 -3.77
N ASN A 466 21.79 36.69 -3.23
CA ASN A 466 22.37 37.86 -2.58
C ASN A 466 22.55 39.07 -3.52
N ALA A 467 22.68 38.84 -4.84
CA ALA A 467 22.83 39.92 -5.82
C ALA A 467 21.50 40.61 -6.14
N LEU A 468 20.38 39.88 -6.06
CA LEU A 468 19.04 40.38 -6.42
C LEU A 468 18.25 40.88 -5.20
N ILE A 469 18.47 40.26 -4.04
CA ILE A 469 17.72 40.52 -2.80
C ILE A 469 18.66 41.11 -1.75
N ASN A 470 18.36 42.33 -1.30
CA ASN A 470 19.03 42.98 -0.18
C ASN A 470 18.32 42.68 1.16
N ASP A 471 18.87 43.15 2.28
CA ASP A 471 18.34 42.84 3.61
C ASP A 471 16.89 43.35 3.80
N GLU A 472 16.58 44.55 3.30
CA GLU A 472 15.23 45.11 3.39
C GLU A 472 14.21 44.31 2.56
N LYS A 473 14.58 43.93 1.32
CA LYS A 473 13.74 43.07 0.47
C LYS A 473 13.57 41.67 1.08
N SER A 474 14.57 41.14 1.78
CA SER A 474 14.47 39.85 2.47
C SER A 474 13.37 39.88 3.55
N ILE A 475 13.22 41.00 4.28
CA ILE A 475 12.17 41.14 5.30
C ILE A 475 10.77 41.15 4.65
N LEU A 476 10.62 41.87 3.52
CA LEU A 476 9.37 41.93 2.77
C LEU A 476 9.01 40.58 2.16
N LEU A 477 9.98 39.92 1.52
CA LEU A 477 9.81 38.61 0.91
C LEU A 477 9.38 37.56 1.93
N ALA A 478 9.97 37.56 3.14
CA ALA A 478 9.57 36.65 4.21
C ALA A 478 8.10 36.84 4.62
N ARG A 479 7.63 38.09 4.67
CA ARG A 479 6.24 38.43 5.00
C ARG A 479 5.28 38.03 3.89
N ASP A 480 5.64 38.27 2.63
CA ASP A 480 4.78 37.99 1.48
C ASP A 480 4.62 36.48 1.26
N ILE A 481 5.71 35.71 1.43
CA ILE A 481 5.67 34.24 1.39
C ILE A 481 4.81 33.70 2.54
N ALA A 482 4.98 34.20 3.76
CA ALA A 482 4.16 33.77 4.89
C ALA A 482 2.66 34.03 4.66
N LYS A 483 2.29 35.21 4.13
CA LYS A 483 0.90 35.53 3.79
C LYS A 483 0.33 34.65 2.68
N LYS A 484 1.12 34.35 1.64
CA LYS A 484 0.67 33.49 0.54
C LYS A 484 0.47 32.04 1.00
N ILE A 485 1.36 31.54 1.85
CA ILE A 485 1.21 30.23 2.51
C ILE A 485 -0.08 30.18 3.35
N GLU A 486 -0.37 31.23 4.13
CA GLU A 486 -1.59 31.32 4.94
C GLU A 486 -2.87 31.37 4.09
N ALA A 487 -2.84 32.04 2.94
CA ALA A 487 -3.99 32.15 2.04
C ALA A 487 -4.26 30.86 1.24
N GLU A 488 -3.23 30.19 0.76
CA GLU A 488 -3.36 29.04 -0.15
C GLU A 488 -3.39 27.68 0.56
N MET A 489 -2.92 27.59 1.80
CA MET A 489 -2.86 26.33 2.54
C MET A 489 -3.48 26.43 3.94
N ARG A 490 -4.31 25.44 4.27
CA ARG A 490 -4.86 25.26 5.61
C ARG A 490 -3.89 24.41 6.45
N TYR A 491 -3.18 25.04 7.39
CA TYR A 491 -2.24 24.36 8.27
C TYR A 491 -2.67 24.44 9.75
N PRO A 492 -2.69 23.32 10.50
CA PRO A 492 -2.93 23.35 11.94
C PRO A 492 -1.67 23.81 12.69
N GLY A 493 -1.56 25.11 12.93
CA GLY A 493 -0.46 25.73 13.66
C GLY A 493 0.24 26.83 12.87
N LYS A 494 1.33 27.37 13.44
CA LYS A 494 2.13 28.41 12.79
C LYS A 494 3.25 27.78 11.98
N ILE A 495 3.46 28.27 10.77
CA ILE A 495 4.61 27.93 9.92
C ILE A 495 5.63 29.05 10.06
N LYS A 496 6.88 28.70 10.39
CA LYS A 496 7.99 29.64 10.51
C LYS A 496 8.67 29.80 9.15
N VAL A 497 8.69 31.01 8.60
CA VAL A 497 9.43 31.30 7.35
C VAL A 497 10.76 31.94 7.70
N THR A 498 11.86 31.33 7.26
CA THR A 498 13.23 31.79 7.50
C THR A 498 13.89 32.07 6.16
N ILE A 499 14.35 33.30 5.94
CA ILE A 499 15.13 33.66 4.74
C ILE A 499 16.61 33.69 5.11
N ILE A 500 17.43 33.04 4.30
CA ILE A 500 18.88 32.94 4.47
C ILE A 500 19.53 33.58 3.25
N ARG A 501 20.25 34.68 3.49
CA ARG A 501 21.10 35.33 2.50
C ARG A 501 22.54 34.99 2.85
N GLU A 502 23.23 34.27 1.96
CA GLU A 502 24.60 33.82 2.19
C GLU A 502 25.54 34.41 1.13
N THR A 503 26.70 34.91 1.56
CA THR A 503 27.79 35.30 0.66
C THR A 503 28.98 34.39 0.95
N ARG A 504 29.44 33.62 -0.04
CA ARG A 504 30.63 32.77 0.09
C ARG A 504 31.79 33.43 -0.65
N VAL A 505 32.81 33.84 0.09
CA VAL A 505 34.09 34.32 -0.46
C VAL A 505 35.15 33.26 -0.16
N ILE A 506 35.80 32.77 -1.20
CA ILE A 506 36.83 31.73 -1.10
C ILE A 506 38.14 32.32 -1.61
N GLU A 507 39.14 32.45 -0.74
CA GLU A 507 40.51 32.79 -1.10
C GLU A 507 41.44 31.61 -0.79
N TYR A 508 42.44 31.44 -1.64
CA TYR A 508 43.49 30.44 -1.46
C TYR A 508 44.81 31.17 -1.20
N ALA A 509 45.38 30.98 -0.02
CA ALA A 509 46.75 31.41 0.26
C ALA A 509 47.73 30.49 -0.48
N ARG A 510 48.77 31.07 -1.08
CA ARG A 510 49.88 30.33 -1.69
C ARG A 510 51.12 30.38 -0.83
#